data_AF-A0A7S3TR88-F1
#
_entry.id   AF-A0A7S3TR88-F1
#
_cell.length_a   1.000
_cell.length_b   1.000
_cell.length_c   1.000
_cell.angle_alpha   90.00
_cell.angle_beta   90.00
_cell.angle_gamma   90.00
#
_symmetry.space_group_name_H-M   'P 1'
#
loop_
_entity.id
_entity.type
_entity.pdbx_description
1 polymer ?
#
loop_
_entity_poly.entity_id
_entity_poly.type
_entity_poly.pdbx_seq_one_letter_code
_entity_poly.pdbx_strand_id
1 'polypeptide(L)'
;ISYTISFGQIYLSKPTWVEPDQSTSAMFPNEARLRNLTYAAPLYMDMTRYTKVEDPDDPDDAGGMDADPETFEKIFLGHVPIMLRSTYCILKDSNDRELTDLGECPYDQGGYFVINGSEKVLIAQEKMTNNAVYVFTKKQPSKYSWVAEIKSSIDASRPASAMHVRLLNVGQVKNVSGACIHATVPYIRTEVPVVVLFRALGFVSDREILEHIVYDFADPQLMELVRPSLEEAFVIQSRAVALDYIGKRGSTQGVTKEKRIEYAKQILQREMLPHVSIAQYNETKKAYFIGYIVHKLLMSSIGARRPDDRDHYAQKRLDLAGPLLGQLFRQLFRKLAKDVQRYCQ
;
A
#
# COMPACT_ATOMS: atom_id res chain seq x y z
N ILE A 1 -33.47 -9.38 1.57
CA ILE A 1 -33.23 -8.00 2.06
C ILE A 1 -31.72 -7.85 2.24
N SER A 2 -31.10 -6.93 1.53
CA SER A 2 -29.69 -6.57 1.68
C SER A 2 -29.56 -5.13 2.18
N TYR A 3 -28.60 -4.90 3.08
CA TYR A 3 -28.32 -3.58 3.63
C TYR A 3 -26.99 -3.06 3.08
N THR A 4 -26.98 -1.82 2.60
CA THR A 4 -25.75 -1.10 2.24
C THR A 4 -25.60 0.10 3.15
N ILE A 5 -24.43 0.24 3.78
CA ILE A 5 -24.11 1.38 4.66
C ILE A 5 -23.08 2.24 3.95
N SER A 6 -23.38 3.53 3.82
CA SER A 6 -22.46 4.56 3.33
C SER A 6 -21.99 5.43 4.49
N PHE A 7 -20.69 5.70 4.52
CA PHE A 7 -20.07 6.60 5.49
C PHE A 7 -19.90 7.99 4.85
N GLY A 8 -20.47 9.01 5.48
CA GLY A 8 -20.54 10.38 4.98
C GLY A 8 -19.51 11.31 5.60
N GLN A 9 -19.94 12.55 5.84
CA GLN A 9 -19.11 13.62 6.38
C GLN A 9 -18.65 13.31 7.81
N ILE A 10 -17.40 13.66 8.12
CA ILE A 10 -16.85 13.58 9.48
C ILE A 10 -16.95 14.94 10.19
N TYR A 11 -17.18 14.90 11.49
CA TYR A 11 -17.17 16.07 12.37
C TYR A 11 -16.27 15.81 13.55
N LEU A 12 -15.26 16.66 13.72
CA LEU A 12 -14.37 16.63 14.87
C LEU A 12 -14.65 17.86 15.72
N SER A 13 -15.05 17.62 16.97
CA SER A 13 -15.31 18.68 17.94
C SER A 13 -14.01 19.16 18.60
N LYS A 14 -14.09 20.20 19.44
CA LYS A 14 -12.99 20.54 20.36
C LYS A 14 -12.93 19.51 21.50
N PRO A 15 -11.78 19.34 22.18
CA PRO A 15 -11.64 18.46 23.33
C PRO A 15 -12.69 18.73 24.43
N THR A 16 -13.43 17.69 24.79
CA THR A 16 -14.48 17.72 25.81
C THR A 16 -14.40 16.48 26.69
N TRP A 17 -14.93 16.59 27.90
CA TRP A 17 -15.04 15.48 28.84
C TRP A 17 -16.45 15.40 29.39
N VAL A 18 -16.94 14.17 29.55
CA VAL A 18 -18.24 13.91 30.18
C VAL A 18 -17.98 13.58 31.63
N GLU A 19 -18.46 14.43 32.52
CA GLU A 19 -18.33 14.26 33.96
C GLU A 19 -19.26 13.15 34.48
N PRO A 20 -19.03 12.63 35.70
CA PRO A 20 -19.86 11.57 36.28
C PRO A 20 -21.36 11.93 36.40
N ASP A 21 -21.68 13.22 36.46
CA ASP A 21 -23.05 13.76 36.48
C ASP A 21 -23.67 13.88 35.07
N GLN A 22 -23.00 13.36 34.04
CA GLN A 22 -23.36 13.42 32.62
C GLN A 22 -23.32 14.82 32.01
N SER A 23 -22.80 15.83 32.71
CA SER A 23 -22.52 17.12 32.12
C SER A 23 -21.29 17.03 31.20
N THR A 24 -21.32 17.77 30.08
CA THR A 24 -20.17 17.85 29.16
C THR A 24 -19.45 19.17 29.36
N SER A 25 -18.18 19.11 29.74
CA SER A 25 -17.31 20.26 29.93
C SER A 25 -16.22 20.31 28.86
N ALA A 26 -15.71 21.51 28.57
CA ALA A 26 -14.52 21.66 27.75
C ALA A 26 -13.32 21.12 28.53
N MET A 27 -12.52 20.26 27.90
CA MET A 27 -11.35 19.68 28.55
C MET A 27 -10.14 20.55 28.28
N PHE A 28 -9.51 21.10 29.33
CA PHE A 28 -8.26 21.84 29.23
C PHE A 28 -7.04 20.91 29.41
N PRO A 29 -5.89 21.20 28.78
CA PRO A 29 -4.74 20.29 28.85
C PRO A 29 -4.15 20.16 30.25
N ASN A 30 -3.96 21.25 30.98
CA ASN A 30 -3.52 21.24 32.37
C ASN A 30 -4.40 20.36 33.26
N GLU A 31 -5.72 20.47 33.09
CA GLU A 31 -6.68 19.63 33.80
C GLU A 31 -6.52 18.14 33.43
N ALA A 32 -6.35 17.83 32.14
CA ALA A 32 -6.11 16.47 31.69
C ALA A 32 -4.82 15.86 32.30
N ARG A 33 -3.76 16.67 32.46
CA ARG A 33 -2.52 16.28 33.16
C ARG A 33 -2.81 15.94 34.63
N LEU A 34 -3.41 16.88 35.37
CA LEU A 34 -3.62 16.77 36.82
C LEU A 34 -4.60 15.63 37.20
N ARG A 35 -5.63 15.40 36.39
CA ARG A 35 -6.66 14.39 36.64
C ARG A 35 -6.32 13.01 36.07
N ASN A 36 -5.13 12.83 35.48
CA ASN A 36 -4.73 11.61 34.76
C ASN A 36 -5.69 11.21 33.63
N LEU A 37 -6.25 12.20 32.91
CA LEU A 37 -7.17 11.99 31.80
C LEU A 37 -6.43 12.04 30.45
N THR A 38 -7.12 11.62 29.40
CA THR A 38 -6.63 11.70 28.03
C THR A 38 -7.24 12.91 27.33
N TYR A 39 -6.39 13.82 26.84
CA TYR A 39 -6.81 15.00 26.11
C TYR A 39 -7.22 14.62 24.69
N ALA A 40 -8.53 14.41 24.50
CA ALA A 40 -9.10 13.93 23.26
C ALA A 40 -10.41 14.65 22.91
N ALA A 41 -10.75 14.64 21.63
CA ALA A 41 -11.99 15.19 21.12
C ALA A 41 -12.91 14.09 20.59
N PRO A 42 -14.23 14.18 20.81
CA PRO A 42 -15.16 13.26 20.21
C PRO A 42 -15.26 13.47 18.69
N LEU A 43 -15.20 12.35 17.96
CA LEU A 43 -15.35 12.23 16.52
C LEU A 43 -16.74 11.70 16.19
N TYR A 44 -17.43 12.39 15.29
CA TYR A 44 -18.75 12.04 14.80
C TYR A 44 -18.72 11.86 13.28
N MET A 45 -19.69 11.12 12.75
CA MET A 45 -19.81 10.90 11.30
C MET A 45 -21.27 10.67 10.90
N ASP A 46 -21.64 11.15 9.72
CA ASP A 46 -22.94 10.83 9.13
C ASP A 46 -22.92 9.44 8.52
N MET A 47 -24.00 8.68 8.67
CA MET A 47 -24.15 7.36 8.07
C MET A 47 -25.48 7.26 7.35
N THR A 48 -25.46 6.73 6.14
CA THR A 48 -26.68 6.50 5.35
C THR A 48 -26.88 5.01 5.15
N ARG A 49 -28.06 4.51 5.50
CA ARG A 49 -28.47 3.11 5.29
C ARG A 49 -29.40 3.03 4.08
N TYR A 50 -29.03 2.16 3.15
CA TYR A 50 -29.86 1.77 2.01
C TYR A 50 -30.37 0.35 2.25
N THR A 51 -31.67 0.14 2.15
CA THR A 51 -32.30 -1.18 2.29
C THR A 51 -32.83 -1.61 0.95
N LYS A 52 -32.28 -2.69 0.41
CA LYS A 52 -32.73 -3.30 -0.83
C LYS A 52 -33.53 -4.56 -0.49
N VAL A 53 -34.80 -4.58 -0.85
CA VAL A 53 -35.64 -5.78 -0.74
C VAL A 53 -35.50 -6.54 -2.05
N GLU A 54 -34.98 -7.76 -1.99
CA GLU A 54 -34.92 -8.66 -3.16
C GLU A 54 -36.27 -9.35 -3.29
N ASP A 55 -36.87 -9.29 -4.48
CA ASP A 55 -38.13 -9.95 -4.80
C ASP A 55 -37.86 -11.44 -5.08
N PRO A 56 -38.53 -12.39 -4.38
CA PRO A 56 -38.32 -13.82 -4.61
C PRO A 56 -38.74 -14.32 -6.00
N ASP A 57 -39.58 -13.59 -6.73
CA ASP A 57 -40.18 -14.05 -7.99
C ASP A 57 -39.43 -13.61 -9.27
N ASP A 58 -38.44 -12.71 -9.16
CA ASP A 58 -37.57 -12.31 -10.29
C ASP A 58 -36.10 -12.11 -9.85
N PRO A 59 -35.24 -13.14 -9.96
CA PRO A 59 -33.84 -13.05 -9.54
C PRO A 59 -32.97 -12.17 -10.47
N ASP A 60 -33.47 -11.75 -11.64
CA ASP A 60 -32.78 -10.87 -12.58
C ASP A 60 -33.23 -9.41 -12.51
N ASP A 61 -34.27 -9.08 -11.72
CA ASP A 61 -34.66 -7.69 -11.46
C ASP A 61 -33.68 -7.04 -10.46
N ALA A 62 -32.63 -6.44 -11.01
CA ALA A 62 -31.72 -5.57 -10.26
C ALA A 62 -32.42 -4.31 -9.69
N GLY A 63 -33.72 -4.12 -9.93
CA GLY A 63 -34.56 -2.98 -9.54
C GLY A 63 -35.43 -3.15 -8.30
N GLY A 64 -35.09 -4.06 -7.37
CA GLY A 64 -35.78 -4.13 -6.08
C GLY A 64 -35.95 -2.75 -5.44
N MET A 65 -37.20 -2.42 -5.03
CA MET A 65 -37.62 -1.10 -4.56
C MET A 65 -36.66 -0.59 -3.47
N ASP A 66 -35.85 0.42 -3.79
CA ASP A 66 -34.99 1.09 -2.82
C ASP A 66 -35.91 1.77 -1.79
N ALA A 67 -35.97 1.24 -0.57
CA ALA A 67 -36.57 2.00 0.52
C ALA A 67 -35.80 3.33 0.67
N ASP A 68 -36.51 4.41 0.99
CA ASP A 68 -35.89 5.73 1.13
C ASP A 68 -34.66 5.65 2.04
N PRO A 69 -33.51 6.24 1.63
CA PRO A 69 -32.28 6.13 2.38
C PRO A 69 -32.44 6.78 3.76
N GLU A 70 -32.24 5.98 4.81
CA GLU A 70 -32.26 6.48 6.18
C GLU A 70 -30.90 7.09 6.51
N THR A 71 -30.87 8.40 6.74
CA THR A 71 -29.65 9.12 7.12
C THR A 71 -29.63 9.37 8.62
N PHE A 72 -28.55 8.93 9.25
CA PHE A 72 -28.24 9.15 10.65
C PHE A 72 -27.13 10.19 10.75
N GLU A 73 -27.48 11.38 11.22
CA GLU A 73 -26.53 12.47 11.34
C GLU A 73 -25.71 12.38 12.65
N LYS A 74 -24.43 12.76 12.57
CA LYS A 74 -23.53 12.93 13.72
C LYS A 74 -23.51 11.74 14.69
N ILE A 75 -23.39 10.53 14.16
CA ILE A 75 -23.18 9.34 15.00
C ILE A 75 -21.80 9.45 15.65
N PHE A 76 -21.74 9.27 16.97
CA PHE A 76 -20.51 9.23 17.73
C PHE A 76 -19.70 7.96 17.39
N LEU A 77 -18.45 8.14 16.95
CA LEU A 77 -17.54 7.04 16.62
C LEU A 77 -16.56 6.71 17.74
N GLY A 78 -16.14 7.72 18.51
CA GLY A 78 -15.12 7.57 19.53
C GLY A 78 -14.35 8.86 19.78
N HIS A 79 -13.31 8.77 20.58
CA HIS A 79 -12.43 9.89 20.91
C HIS A 79 -11.11 9.80 20.14
N VAL A 80 -10.65 10.94 19.61
CA VAL A 80 -9.36 11.07 18.94
C VAL A 80 -8.46 11.96 19.78
N PRO A 81 -7.28 11.48 20.24
CA PRO A 81 -6.32 12.31 20.95
C PRO A 81 -5.90 13.53 20.14
N ILE A 82 -5.96 14.71 20.75
CA ILE A 82 -5.61 15.97 20.09
C ILE A 82 -4.19 16.38 20.50
N MET A 83 -3.37 16.72 19.51
CA MET A 83 -2.02 17.23 19.74
C MET A 83 -2.10 18.65 20.32
N LEU A 84 -1.31 18.92 21.34
CA LEU A 84 -1.25 20.24 21.97
C LEU A 84 -0.76 21.31 20.99
N ARG A 85 -1.41 22.48 21.05
CA ARG A 85 -1.21 23.61 20.12
C ARG A 85 -1.46 23.30 18.65
N SER A 86 -2.10 22.17 18.32
CA SER A 86 -2.57 21.89 16.97
C SER A 86 -3.82 22.69 16.61
N THR A 87 -4.23 22.64 15.34
CA THR A 87 -5.39 23.39 14.83
C THR A 87 -6.72 23.08 15.53
N TYR A 88 -6.85 21.90 16.14
CA TYR A 88 -8.04 21.45 16.87
C TYR A 88 -7.88 21.54 18.40
N CYS A 89 -6.72 21.98 18.88
CA CYS A 89 -6.49 22.21 20.30
C CYS A 89 -7.18 23.50 20.77
N ILE A 90 -7.63 23.52 22.02
CA ILE A 90 -8.23 24.71 22.62
C ILE A 90 -7.22 25.87 22.71
N LEU A 91 -5.93 25.56 22.92
CA LEU A 91 -4.86 26.54 23.13
C LEU A 91 -4.37 27.23 21.85
N LYS A 92 -4.86 26.86 20.67
CA LYS A 92 -4.30 27.29 19.38
C LYS A 92 -4.29 28.81 19.19
N ASP A 93 -5.39 29.45 19.56
CA ASP A 93 -5.62 30.88 19.35
C ASP A 93 -5.47 31.70 20.65
N SER A 94 -4.96 31.07 21.72
CA SER A 94 -4.77 31.72 23.02
C SER A 94 -3.51 32.59 23.04
N ASN A 95 -3.61 33.79 23.62
CA ASN A 95 -2.45 34.66 23.85
C ASN A 95 -1.68 34.30 25.13
N ASP A 96 -0.47 34.84 25.31
CA ASP A 96 0.40 34.54 26.46
C ASP A 96 -0.26 34.77 27.82
N ARG A 97 -1.14 35.78 27.91
CA ARG A 97 -1.87 36.09 29.13
C ARG A 97 -2.94 35.03 29.41
N GLU A 98 -3.75 34.69 28.42
CA GLU A 98 -4.76 33.63 28.51
C GLU A 98 -4.14 32.27 28.82
N LEU A 99 -2.99 31.95 28.22
CA LEU A 99 -2.23 30.73 28.53
C LEU A 99 -1.83 30.70 30.01
N THR A 100 -1.31 31.81 30.52
CA THR A 100 -0.93 31.93 31.94
C THR A 100 -2.15 31.80 32.86
N ASP A 101 -3.28 32.43 32.50
CA ASP A 101 -4.54 32.34 33.25
C ASP A 101 -5.10 30.91 33.27
N LEU A 102 -4.86 30.12 32.20
CA LEU A 102 -5.22 28.69 32.10
C LEU A 102 -4.20 27.76 32.78
N GLY A 103 -3.12 28.30 33.35
CA GLY A 103 -2.05 27.52 34.00
C GLY A 103 -1.12 26.81 33.01
N GLU A 104 -1.07 27.26 31.75
CA GLU A 104 -0.14 26.78 30.72
C GLU A 104 1.07 27.73 30.59
N CYS A 105 2.22 27.17 30.20
CA CYS A 105 3.42 27.95 29.95
C CYS A 105 3.38 28.59 28.55
N PRO A 106 3.57 29.92 28.39
CA PRO A 106 3.67 30.56 27.07
C PRO A 106 4.78 29.99 26.20
N TYR A 107 5.89 29.54 26.82
CA TYR A 107 7.07 29.00 26.14
C TYR A 107 6.95 27.53 25.73
N ASP A 108 5.93 26.80 26.20
CA ASP A 108 5.69 25.43 25.72
C ASP A 108 5.50 25.43 24.20
N GLN A 109 6.13 24.52 23.46
CA GLN A 109 5.96 24.45 22.01
C GLN A 109 4.76 23.60 21.59
N GLY A 110 4.20 22.79 22.50
CA GLY A 110 3.20 21.78 22.15
C GLY A 110 3.82 20.69 21.28
N GLY A 111 3.03 20.10 20.36
CA GLY A 111 3.53 19.04 19.48
C GLY A 111 3.60 17.64 20.12
N TYR A 112 2.99 17.48 21.30
CA TYR A 112 2.85 16.21 22.01
C TYR A 112 1.38 15.96 22.39
N PHE A 113 1.10 14.76 22.89
CA PHE A 113 -0.23 14.32 23.32
C PHE A 113 -0.25 14.08 24.82
N VAL A 114 -1.37 14.38 25.48
CA VAL A 114 -1.60 14.03 26.88
C VAL A 114 -2.50 12.80 26.92
N ILE A 115 -1.96 11.66 27.35
CA ILE A 115 -2.66 10.38 27.44
C ILE A 115 -2.53 9.86 28.87
N ASN A 116 -3.66 9.70 29.55
CA ASN A 116 -3.76 9.30 30.96
C ASN A 116 -2.84 10.15 31.86
N GLY A 117 -2.90 11.47 31.72
CA GLY A 117 -2.05 12.43 32.44
C GLY A 117 -0.61 12.54 31.96
N SER A 118 -0.11 11.55 31.23
CA SER A 118 1.28 11.50 30.77
C SER A 118 1.47 12.16 29.39
N GLU A 119 2.56 12.90 29.24
CA GLU A 119 2.94 13.53 27.98
C GLU A 119 3.66 12.53 27.07
N LYS A 120 3.23 12.45 25.81
CA LYS A 120 3.74 11.49 24.83
C LYS A 120 4.06 12.19 23.51
N VAL A 121 5.27 11.95 23.01
CA VAL A 121 5.76 12.46 21.72
C VAL A 121 5.87 11.29 20.74
N LEU A 122 5.46 11.53 19.49
CA LEU A 122 5.67 10.58 18.39
C LEU A 122 7.02 10.88 17.73
N ILE A 123 7.90 9.88 17.72
CA ILE A 123 9.21 9.99 17.05
C ILE A 123 9.03 9.65 15.57
N ALA A 124 9.60 10.49 14.72
CA ALA A 124 9.62 10.29 13.28
C ALA A 124 10.23 8.94 12.91
N GLN A 125 9.60 8.22 11.98
CA GLN A 125 10.08 6.93 11.51
C GLN A 125 10.73 7.08 10.13
N GLU A 126 12.01 6.73 10.04
CA GLU A 126 12.75 6.73 8.78
C GLU A 126 12.40 5.49 7.95
N LYS A 127 12.13 5.69 6.66
CA LYS A 127 11.89 4.61 5.69
C LYS A 127 12.52 4.93 4.34
N MET A 128 12.82 3.90 3.56
CA MET A 128 13.17 4.07 2.15
C MET A 128 12.00 4.64 1.37
N THR A 129 12.26 5.47 0.35
CA THR A 129 11.21 6.02 -0.50
C THR A 129 10.50 4.92 -1.30
N ASN A 130 9.21 5.10 -1.48
CA ASN A 130 8.42 4.30 -2.41
C ASN A 130 8.62 4.83 -3.86
N ASN A 131 8.21 4.01 -4.83
CA ASN A 131 8.20 4.30 -6.27
C ASN A 131 9.58 4.58 -6.89
N ALA A 132 10.64 4.17 -6.20
CA ALA A 132 12.00 4.18 -6.69
C ALA A 132 12.54 2.74 -6.80
N VAL A 133 13.35 2.50 -7.83
CA VAL A 133 14.02 1.21 -8.06
C VAL A 133 15.40 1.28 -7.43
N TYR A 134 15.74 0.32 -6.60
CA TYR A 134 17.05 0.21 -5.95
C TYR A 134 17.75 -1.07 -6.37
N VAL A 135 19.02 -1.00 -6.74
CA VAL A 135 19.81 -2.18 -7.16
C VAL A 135 20.96 -2.39 -6.20
N PHE A 136 21.00 -3.59 -5.60
CA PHE A 136 22.00 -3.99 -4.63
C PHE A 136 22.73 -5.27 -5.08
N THR A 137 23.97 -5.39 -4.67
CA THR A 137 24.71 -6.66 -4.74
C THR A 137 24.29 -7.57 -3.59
N LYS A 138 24.30 -8.88 -3.84
CA LYS A 138 24.13 -9.90 -2.80
C LYS A 138 25.42 -10.69 -2.67
N LYS A 139 25.86 -10.88 -1.43
CA LYS A 139 27.02 -11.71 -1.11
C LYS A 139 26.62 -13.18 -1.04
N GLN A 140 27.56 -14.07 -1.31
CA GLN A 140 27.41 -15.51 -1.03
C GLN A 140 27.07 -15.73 0.46
N PRO A 141 26.24 -16.72 0.82
CA PRO A 141 25.78 -17.88 0.03
C PRO A 141 24.43 -17.68 -0.69
N SER A 142 24.03 -16.43 -0.97
CA SER A 142 22.76 -16.17 -1.65
C SER A 142 22.72 -16.81 -3.04
N LYS A 143 21.57 -17.38 -3.45
CA LYS A 143 21.35 -17.85 -4.82
C LYS A 143 21.34 -16.72 -5.87
N TYR A 144 21.28 -15.47 -5.43
CA TYR A 144 21.25 -14.28 -6.27
C TYR A 144 22.59 -13.54 -6.22
N SER A 145 23.02 -13.00 -7.35
CA SER A 145 24.18 -12.09 -7.44
C SER A 145 23.74 -10.63 -7.25
N TRP A 146 22.63 -10.27 -7.86
CA TRP A 146 22.07 -8.91 -7.85
C TRP A 146 20.57 -8.90 -7.62
N VAL A 147 20.09 -7.86 -6.95
CA VAL A 147 18.67 -7.68 -6.65
C VAL A 147 18.28 -6.23 -6.91
N ALA A 148 17.29 -6.05 -7.78
CA ALA A 148 16.51 -4.82 -7.90
C ALA A 148 15.27 -4.92 -7.02
N GLU A 149 15.07 -3.94 -6.15
CA GLU A 149 13.94 -3.84 -5.23
C GLU A 149 13.12 -2.59 -5.55
N ILE A 150 11.80 -2.73 -5.60
CA ILE A 150 10.87 -1.59 -5.68
C ILE A 150 9.70 -1.81 -4.73
N LYS A 151 9.33 -0.76 -4.00
CA LYS A 151 8.09 -0.68 -3.23
C LYS A 151 7.17 0.34 -3.89
N SER A 152 6.05 -0.13 -4.42
CA SER A 152 5.08 0.68 -5.17
C SER A 152 3.94 1.13 -4.29
N SER A 153 3.63 2.42 -4.27
CA SER A 153 2.50 2.99 -3.54
C SER A 153 1.87 4.10 -4.37
N ILE A 154 0.56 4.04 -4.60
CA ILE A 154 -0.20 5.12 -5.28
C ILE A 154 -0.50 6.24 -4.28
N ASP A 155 -0.92 5.82 -3.09
CA ASP A 155 -1.39 6.68 -2.02
C ASP A 155 -1.13 5.96 -0.69
N ALA A 156 -1.02 6.73 0.41
CA ALA A 156 -0.88 6.23 1.78
C ALA A 156 -2.06 5.32 2.20
N SER A 157 -3.17 5.37 1.46
CA SER A 157 -4.35 4.51 1.59
C SER A 157 -4.06 3.01 1.37
N ARG A 158 -3.06 2.61 0.60
CA ARG A 158 -2.76 1.18 0.38
C ARG A 158 -1.36 0.83 0.89
N PRO A 159 -1.17 -0.36 1.50
CA PRO A 159 0.17 -0.82 1.83
C PRO A 159 1.02 -0.86 0.55
N ALA A 160 2.29 -0.48 0.67
CA ALA A 160 3.18 -0.46 -0.48
C ALA A 160 3.38 -1.90 -0.99
N SER A 161 3.14 -2.11 -2.27
CA SER A 161 3.32 -3.38 -2.96
C SER A 161 4.79 -3.57 -3.30
N ALA A 162 5.41 -4.61 -2.74
CA ALA A 162 6.83 -4.90 -2.94
C ALA A 162 7.02 -5.87 -4.12
N MET A 163 7.91 -5.50 -5.03
CA MET A 163 8.36 -6.34 -6.13
C MET A 163 9.89 -6.40 -6.14
N HIS A 164 10.43 -7.56 -6.50
CA HIS A 164 11.87 -7.76 -6.62
C HIS A 164 12.19 -8.39 -7.97
N VAL A 165 13.22 -7.92 -8.64
CA VAL A 165 13.79 -8.56 -9.84
C VAL A 165 15.22 -8.95 -9.52
N ARG A 166 15.57 -10.21 -9.71
CA ARG A 166 16.83 -10.79 -9.22
C ARG A 166 17.57 -11.49 -10.32
N LEU A 167 18.87 -11.26 -10.38
CA LEU A 167 19.79 -12.00 -11.22
C LEU A 167 20.30 -13.20 -10.41
N LEU A 168 20.06 -14.41 -10.91
CA LEU A 168 20.52 -15.63 -10.27
C LEU A 168 22.03 -15.82 -10.51
N ASN A 169 22.69 -16.54 -9.61
CA ASN A 169 24.03 -17.06 -9.89
C ASN A 169 23.93 -18.13 -10.99
N VAL A 170 25.02 -18.29 -11.75
CA VAL A 170 25.11 -19.31 -12.80
C VAL A 170 24.90 -20.71 -12.20
N GLY A 171 24.16 -21.57 -12.92
CA GLY A 171 23.89 -22.96 -12.52
C GLY A 171 22.72 -23.14 -11.54
N GLN A 172 21.98 -22.07 -11.20
CA GLN A 172 20.79 -22.17 -10.35
C GLN A 172 19.55 -22.70 -11.09
N VAL A 173 19.49 -22.52 -12.42
CA VAL A 173 18.41 -23.02 -13.28
C VAL A 173 18.92 -24.26 -14.03
N LYS A 174 18.14 -25.34 -13.98
CA LYS A 174 18.49 -26.60 -14.67
C LYS A 174 18.34 -26.43 -16.18
N ASN A 175 19.23 -27.05 -16.95
CA ASN A 175 19.21 -27.08 -18.42
C ASN A 175 19.34 -25.71 -19.11
N VAL A 176 19.82 -24.69 -18.40
CA VAL A 176 20.09 -23.36 -18.97
C VAL A 176 21.52 -22.99 -18.62
N SER A 177 22.29 -22.60 -19.64
CA SER A 177 23.66 -22.11 -19.45
C SER A 177 23.61 -20.61 -19.16
N GLY A 178 24.08 -20.20 -17.98
CA GLY A 178 24.18 -18.79 -17.62
C GLY A 178 23.28 -18.37 -16.45
N ALA A 179 23.23 -17.06 -16.24
CA ALA A 179 22.46 -16.43 -15.16
C ALA A 179 21.06 -16.03 -15.67
N CYS A 180 20.01 -16.50 -15.00
CA CYS A 180 18.62 -16.17 -15.35
C CYS A 180 18.10 -15.02 -14.48
N ILE A 181 17.07 -14.33 -14.96
CA ILE A 181 16.44 -13.19 -14.28
C ILE A 181 15.04 -13.58 -13.84
N HIS A 182 14.80 -13.61 -12.53
CA HIS A 182 13.49 -13.93 -11.96
C HIS A 182 12.89 -12.72 -11.23
N ALA A 183 11.57 -12.60 -11.30
CA ALA A 183 10.79 -11.61 -10.59
C ALA A 183 9.97 -12.26 -9.45
N THR A 184 9.97 -11.64 -8.28
CA THR A 184 8.98 -11.89 -7.23
C THR A 184 7.87 -10.88 -7.38
N VAL A 185 6.69 -11.39 -7.74
CA VAL A 185 5.47 -10.60 -7.92
C VAL A 185 4.65 -10.68 -6.62
N PRO A 186 4.01 -9.57 -6.18
CA PRO A 186 3.12 -9.56 -5.02
C PRO A 186 2.07 -10.67 -5.08
N TYR A 187 1.81 -11.31 -3.94
CA TYR A 187 0.82 -12.40 -3.79
C TYR A 187 1.11 -13.69 -4.60
N ILE A 188 2.25 -13.79 -5.28
CA ILE A 188 2.72 -15.02 -5.92
C ILE A 188 3.78 -15.67 -5.03
N ARG A 189 3.61 -16.96 -4.70
CA ARG A 189 4.44 -17.65 -3.69
C ARG A 189 5.84 -17.98 -4.20
N THR A 190 5.97 -18.23 -5.51
CA THR A 190 7.24 -18.57 -6.13
C THR A 190 7.65 -17.50 -7.14
N GLU A 191 8.95 -17.41 -7.37
CA GLU A 191 9.51 -16.49 -8.36
C GLU A 191 9.13 -16.90 -9.78
N VAL A 192 9.00 -15.91 -10.66
CA VAL A 192 8.55 -16.05 -12.04
C VAL A 192 9.67 -15.57 -12.97
N PRO A 193 10.08 -16.35 -13.98
CA PRO A 193 11.05 -15.87 -14.98
C PRO A 193 10.58 -14.60 -15.66
N VAL A 194 11.47 -13.63 -15.85
CA VAL A 194 11.08 -12.29 -16.30
C VAL A 194 10.43 -12.30 -17.69
N VAL A 195 10.90 -13.18 -18.58
CA VAL A 195 10.35 -13.35 -19.94
C VAL A 195 8.91 -13.87 -19.88
N VAL A 196 8.61 -14.80 -18.97
CA VAL A 196 7.24 -15.29 -18.74
C VAL A 196 6.33 -14.15 -18.25
N LEU A 197 6.87 -13.24 -17.43
CA LEU A 197 6.14 -12.05 -16.98
C LEU A 197 5.79 -11.11 -18.15
N PHE A 198 6.73 -10.85 -19.06
CA PHE A 198 6.45 -10.05 -20.28
C PHE A 198 5.39 -10.71 -21.17
N ARG A 199 5.49 -12.03 -21.38
CA ARG A 199 4.48 -12.79 -22.15
C ARG A 199 3.09 -12.72 -21.52
N ALA A 200 3.00 -12.72 -20.19
CA ALA A 200 1.73 -12.55 -19.47
C ALA A 200 1.13 -11.13 -19.66
N LEU A 201 1.98 -10.10 -19.76
CA LEU A 201 1.58 -8.71 -20.03
C LEU A 201 1.13 -8.49 -21.49
N GLY A 202 1.48 -9.40 -22.40
CA GLY A 202 1.02 -9.39 -23.79
C GLY A 202 2.11 -9.35 -24.84
N PHE A 203 3.39 -9.31 -24.44
CA PHE A 203 4.53 -9.27 -25.36
C PHE A 203 5.02 -10.69 -25.63
N VAL A 204 4.59 -11.25 -26.77
CA VAL A 204 4.89 -12.64 -27.13
C VAL A 204 6.18 -12.77 -27.93
N SER A 205 6.51 -11.76 -28.74
CA SER A 205 7.71 -11.72 -29.56
C SER A 205 8.94 -11.47 -28.70
N ASP A 206 9.96 -12.32 -28.81
CA ASP A 206 11.22 -12.14 -28.07
C ASP A 206 11.91 -10.82 -28.45
N ARG A 207 11.77 -10.41 -29.72
CA ARG A 207 12.27 -9.09 -30.17
C ARG A 207 11.61 -7.96 -29.40
N GLU A 208 10.28 -7.97 -29.25
CA GLU A 208 9.58 -6.92 -28.49
C GLU A 208 10.04 -6.90 -27.03
N ILE A 209 10.20 -8.07 -26.40
CA ILE A 209 10.69 -8.18 -25.02
C ILE A 209 12.09 -7.55 -24.91
N LEU A 210 12.97 -7.84 -25.86
CA LEU A 210 14.31 -7.28 -25.92
C LEU A 210 14.28 -5.76 -26.11
N GLU A 211 13.40 -5.21 -26.97
CA GLU A 211 13.28 -3.76 -27.19
C GLU A 211 12.90 -3.01 -25.89
N HIS A 212 12.19 -3.65 -24.96
CA HIS A 212 11.84 -3.05 -23.67
C HIS A 212 12.98 -3.09 -22.64
N ILE A 213 13.92 -4.05 -22.76
CA ILE A 213 15.02 -4.26 -21.80
C ILE A 213 16.33 -3.64 -22.29
N VAL A 214 16.66 -3.86 -23.56
CA VAL A 214 17.91 -3.44 -24.20
C VAL A 214 17.55 -2.39 -25.24
N TYR A 215 17.80 -1.12 -24.91
CA TYR A 215 17.46 0.01 -25.77
C TYR A 215 18.36 0.12 -27.01
N ASP A 216 19.57 -0.44 -26.92
CA ASP A 216 20.54 -0.48 -28.02
C ASP A 216 20.95 -1.92 -28.33
N PHE A 217 20.47 -2.46 -29.44
CA PHE A 217 20.78 -3.81 -29.91
C PHE A 217 22.21 -3.97 -30.43
N ALA A 218 22.95 -2.88 -30.59
CA ALA A 218 24.37 -2.95 -30.91
C ALA A 218 25.24 -3.37 -29.71
N ASP A 219 24.71 -3.41 -28.48
CA ASP A 219 25.44 -3.86 -27.29
C ASP A 219 25.39 -5.41 -27.16
N PRO A 220 26.45 -6.14 -27.56
CA PRO A 220 26.45 -7.60 -27.50
C PRO A 220 26.50 -8.11 -26.05
N GLN A 221 27.01 -7.32 -25.11
CA GLN A 221 27.19 -7.74 -23.73
C GLN A 221 25.85 -7.82 -23.00
N LEU A 222 25.00 -6.80 -23.15
CA LEU A 222 23.65 -6.82 -22.59
C LEU A 222 22.78 -7.91 -23.24
N MET A 223 22.89 -8.08 -24.55
CA MET A 223 22.16 -9.12 -25.29
C MET A 223 22.52 -10.53 -24.79
N GLU A 224 23.81 -10.79 -24.55
CA GLU A 224 24.27 -12.09 -24.05
C GLU A 224 23.79 -12.37 -22.62
N LEU A 225 23.64 -11.34 -21.78
CA LEU A 225 23.12 -11.49 -20.41
C LEU A 225 21.62 -11.82 -20.37
N VAL A 226 20.84 -11.39 -21.37
CA VAL A 226 19.40 -11.68 -21.43
C VAL A 226 19.13 -13.06 -22.04
N ARG A 227 20.01 -13.54 -22.92
CA ARG A 227 19.85 -14.83 -23.65
C ARG A 227 19.46 -16.01 -22.75
N PRO A 228 20.10 -16.29 -21.60
CA PRO A 228 19.72 -17.43 -20.76
C PRO A 228 18.26 -17.36 -20.27
N SER A 229 17.76 -16.15 -19.99
CA SER A 229 16.37 -15.96 -19.55
C SER A 229 15.35 -16.20 -20.67
N LEU A 230 15.73 -15.98 -21.94
CA LEU A 230 14.91 -16.31 -23.10
C LEU A 230 14.87 -17.83 -23.33
N GLU A 231 16.03 -18.50 -23.23
CA GLU A 231 16.12 -19.96 -23.34
C GLU A 231 15.29 -20.68 -22.27
N GLU A 232 15.34 -20.21 -21.02
CA GLU A 232 14.52 -20.75 -19.93
C GLU A 232 13.01 -20.68 -20.24
N ALA A 233 12.56 -19.58 -20.82
CA ALA A 233 11.14 -19.31 -21.07
C ALA A 233 10.63 -19.87 -22.40
N PHE A 234 11.47 -20.53 -23.20
CA PHE A 234 11.15 -21.01 -24.55
C PHE A 234 9.89 -21.87 -24.63
N VAL A 235 9.61 -22.65 -23.57
CA VAL A 235 8.45 -23.55 -23.49
C VAL A 235 7.11 -22.83 -23.31
N ILE A 236 7.11 -21.55 -22.94
CA ILE A 236 5.89 -20.76 -22.72
C ILE A 236 5.79 -19.72 -23.82
N GLN A 237 5.04 -20.04 -24.88
CA GLN A 237 4.95 -19.16 -26.05
C GLN A 237 3.67 -18.32 -26.13
N SER A 238 2.66 -18.59 -25.28
CA SER A 238 1.38 -17.87 -25.34
C SER A 238 1.06 -17.14 -24.04
N ARG A 239 0.36 -16.00 -24.17
CA ARG A 239 -0.11 -15.19 -23.04
C ARG A 239 -0.96 -16.00 -22.07
N ALA A 240 -1.88 -16.82 -22.58
CA ALA A 240 -2.78 -17.63 -21.76
C ALA A 240 -2.01 -18.68 -20.93
N VAL A 241 -0.97 -19.30 -21.50
CA VAL A 241 -0.11 -20.26 -20.78
C VAL A 241 0.75 -19.55 -19.75
N ALA A 242 1.27 -18.36 -20.06
CA ALA A 242 2.02 -17.54 -19.10
C ALA A 242 1.15 -17.11 -17.90
N LEU A 243 -0.09 -16.68 -18.14
CA LEU A 243 -1.04 -16.34 -17.09
C LEU A 243 -1.40 -17.55 -16.22
N ASP A 244 -1.65 -18.72 -16.82
CA ASP A 244 -1.88 -19.96 -16.06
C ASP A 244 -0.64 -20.36 -15.24
N TYR A 245 0.56 -20.19 -15.79
CA TYR A 245 1.82 -20.47 -15.10
C TYR A 245 1.99 -19.60 -13.84
N ILE A 246 1.65 -18.31 -13.92
CA ILE A 246 1.66 -17.39 -12.77
C ILE A 246 0.53 -17.74 -11.79
N GLY A 247 -0.68 -17.95 -12.30
CA GLY A 247 -1.86 -18.25 -11.48
C GLY A 247 -1.70 -19.53 -10.64
N LYS A 248 -1.08 -20.58 -11.20
CA LYS A 248 -0.73 -21.82 -10.46
C LYS A 248 0.17 -21.58 -9.24
N ARG A 249 0.96 -20.51 -9.24
CA ARG A 249 1.95 -20.19 -8.21
C ARG A 249 1.43 -19.26 -7.10
N GLY A 250 0.26 -18.65 -7.29
CA GLY A 250 -0.40 -17.84 -6.25
C GLY A 250 -1.70 -18.44 -5.72
N SER A 251 -2.47 -19.16 -6.55
CA SER A 251 -3.75 -19.75 -6.18
C SER A 251 -3.61 -20.98 -5.26
N THR A 252 -4.68 -21.28 -4.52
CA THR A 252 -4.86 -22.58 -3.85
C THR A 252 -4.96 -23.72 -4.88
N GLN A 253 -4.58 -24.93 -4.45
CA GLN A 253 -4.68 -26.14 -5.28
C GLN A 253 -6.14 -26.46 -5.61
N GLY A 254 -6.42 -27.05 -6.77
CA GLY A 254 -7.77 -27.47 -7.20
C GLY A 254 -8.59 -26.41 -7.94
N VAL A 255 -8.04 -25.21 -8.19
CA VAL A 255 -8.73 -24.14 -8.95
C VAL A 255 -8.62 -24.38 -10.46
N THR A 256 -9.72 -24.15 -11.18
CA THR A 256 -9.80 -24.31 -12.65
C THR A 256 -8.84 -23.37 -13.38
N LYS A 257 -8.47 -23.72 -14.61
CA LYS A 257 -7.52 -22.95 -15.43
C LYS A 257 -8.00 -21.52 -15.66
N GLU A 258 -9.29 -21.34 -15.92
CA GLU A 258 -9.92 -20.06 -16.20
C GLU A 258 -9.80 -19.13 -14.99
N LYS A 259 -10.12 -19.64 -13.79
CA LYS A 259 -10.00 -18.90 -12.53
C LYS A 259 -8.55 -18.52 -12.21
N ARG A 260 -7.58 -19.39 -12.53
CA ARG A 260 -6.14 -19.08 -12.35
C ARG A 260 -5.67 -17.97 -13.28
N ILE A 261 -6.11 -18.00 -14.53
CA ILE A 261 -5.80 -16.95 -15.52
C ILE A 261 -6.38 -15.61 -15.05
N GLU A 262 -7.64 -15.61 -14.61
CA GLU A 262 -8.29 -14.39 -14.11
C GLU A 262 -7.62 -13.83 -12.86
N TYR A 263 -7.28 -14.70 -11.91
CA TYR A 263 -6.50 -14.33 -10.72
C TYR A 263 -5.15 -13.70 -11.09
N ALA A 264 -4.41 -14.31 -12.03
CA ALA A 264 -3.14 -13.76 -12.49
C ALA A 264 -3.33 -12.39 -13.16
N LYS A 265 -4.34 -12.21 -14.02
CA LYS A 265 -4.66 -10.92 -14.63
C LYS A 265 -4.92 -9.84 -13.57
N GLN A 266 -5.74 -10.15 -12.56
CA GLN A 266 -6.06 -9.20 -11.50
C GLN A 266 -4.82 -8.79 -10.69
N ILE A 267 -3.91 -9.73 -10.39
CA ILE A 267 -2.64 -9.42 -9.71
C ILE A 267 -1.77 -8.51 -10.58
N LEU A 268 -1.54 -8.86 -11.84
CA LEU A 268 -0.69 -8.08 -12.74
C LEU A 268 -1.28 -6.67 -12.98
N GLN A 269 -2.61 -6.54 -12.96
CA GLN A 269 -3.29 -5.27 -13.13
C GLN A 269 -3.33 -4.40 -11.87
N ARG A 270 -3.69 -4.95 -10.70
CA ARG A 270 -3.98 -4.15 -9.50
C ARG A 270 -2.86 -4.16 -8.47
N GLU A 271 -2.15 -5.27 -8.34
CA GLU A 271 -1.19 -5.49 -7.25
C GLU A 271 0.27 -5.26 -7.70
N MET A 272 0.61 -5.62 -8.94
CA MET A 272 1.95 -5.38 -9.49
C MET A 272 2.09 -3.94 -9.99
N LEU A 273 3.13 -3.24 -9.53
CA LEU A 273 3.44 -1.85 -9.91
C LEU A 273 2.22 -0.90 -9.91
N PRO A 274 1.45 -0.82 -8.81
CA PRO A 274 0.23 -0.01 -8.74
C PRO A 274 0.47 1.48 -9.02
N HIS A 275 1.65 2.01 -8.68
CA HIS A 275 2.03 3.41 -8.93
C HIS A 275 2.13 3.78 -10.43
N VAL A 276 2.32 2.79 -11.31
CA VAL A 276 2.33 3.01 -12.77
C VAL A 276 0.90 3.09 -13.29
N SER A 277 0.07 2.10 -12.95
CA SER A 277 -1.36 2.11 -13.25
C SER A 277 -2.08 0.95 -12.54
N ILE A 278 -3.36 1.14 -12.24
CA ILE A 278 -4.32 0.10 -11.83
C ILE A 278 -5.48 -0.07 -12.84
N ALA A 279 -5.55 0.79 -13.85
CA ALA A 279 -6.57 0.73 -14.88
C ALA A 279 -6.31 -0.44 -15.84
N GLN A 280 -7.39 -0.94 -16.44
CA GLN A 280 -7.31 -1.94 -17.50
C GLN A 280 -6.57 -1.35 -18.71
N TYR A 281 -5.99 -2.21 -19.55
CA TYR A 281 -5.31 -1.84 -20.80
C TYR A 281 -4.07 -0.93 -20.64
N ASN A 282 -3.43 -0.95 -19.46
CA ASN A 282 -2.18 -0.22 -19.20
C ASN A 282 -0.98 -1.16 -18.97
N GLU A 283 -1.08 -2.41 -19.39
CA GLU A 283 -0.03 -3.43 -19.29
C GLU A 283 1.24 -3.02 -20.02
N THR A 284 1.12 -2.32 -21.15
CA THR A 284 2.25 -1.77 -21.92
C THR A 284 3.11 -0.84 -21.07
N LYS A 285 2.50 0.10 -20.32
CA LYS A 285 3.25 1.01 -19.44
C LYS A 285 4.00 0.25 -18.35
N LYS A 286 3.39 -0.79 -17.81
CA LYS A 286 4.05 -1.66 -16.81
C LYS A 286 5.20 -2.45 -17.42
N ALA A 287 5.05 -2.94 -18.65
CA ALA A 287 6.12 -3.65 -19.35
C ALA A 287 7.33 -2.76 -19.60
N TYR A 288 7.13 -1.50 -20.03
CA TYR A 288 8.22 -0.51 -20.11
C TYR A 288 8.92 -0.32 -18.77
N PHE A 289 8.16 -0.21 -17.69
CA PHE A 289 8.74 -0.02 -16.36
C PHE A 289 9.51 -1.27 -15.87
N ILE A 290 9.01 -2.47 -16.15
CA ILE A 290 9.74 -3.72 -15.87
C ILE A 290 11.02 -3.78 -16.70
N GLY A 291 10.94 -3.44 -17.98
CA GLY A 291 12.09 -3.32 -18.87
C GLY A 291 13.16 -2.40 -18.29
N TYR A 292 12.75 -1.22 -17.81
CA TYR A 292 13.63 -0.30 -17.09
C TYR A 292 14.25 -0.91 -15.81
N ILE A 293 13.48 -1.64 -14.99
CA ILE A 293 14.03 -2.32 -13.79
C ILE A 293 15.11 -3.33 -14.19
N VAL A 294 14.83 -4.16 -15.20
CA VAL A 294 15.76 -5.19 -15.68
C VAL A 294 17.00 -4.53 -16.30
N HIS A 295 16.82 -3.51 -17.13
CA HIS A 295 17.90 -2.73 -17.71
C HIS A 295 18.82 -2.16 -16.62
N LYS A 296 18.23 -1.50 -15.61
CA LYS A 296 18.98 -0.94 -14.47
C LYS A 296 19.74 -2.03 -13.71
N LEU A 297 19.14 -3.21 -13.52
CA LEU A 297 19.79 -4.36 -12.87
C LEU A 297 21.01 -4.84 -13.67
N LEU A 298 20.86 -5.00 -14.99
CA LEU A 298 21.92 -5.47 -15.88
C LEU A 298 23.06 -4.48 -15.98
N MET A 299 22.76 -3.19 -16.17
CA MET A 299 23.76 -2.11 -16.19
C MET A 299 24.61 -2.07 -14.92
N SER A 300 24.01 -2.36 -13.76
CA SER A 300 24.75 -2.48 -12.51
C SER A 300 25.61 -3.75 -12.46
N SER A 301 25.11 -4.88 -12.99
CA SER A 301 25.84 -6.15 -13.01
C SER A 301 27.12 -6.13 -13.86
N ILE A 302 27.12 -5.37 -14.96
CA ILE A 302 28.32 -5.17 -15.81
C ILE A 302 29.26 -4.09 -15.29
N GLY A 303 28.90 -3.41 -14.19
CA GLY A 303 29.70 -2.34 -13.59
C GLY A 303 29.56 -0.97 -14.26
N ALA A 304 28.72 -0.83 -15.30
CA ALA A 304 28.44 0.46 -15.94
C ALA A 304 27.69 1.42 -14.99
N ARG A 305 26.95 0.88 -14.02
CA ARG A 305 26.32 1.64 -12.94
C ARG A 305 26.77 1.12 -11.57
N ARG A 306 27.03 2.03 -10.63
CA ARG A 306 27.32 1.66 -9.24
C ARG A 306 26.04 1.13 -8.54
N PRO A 307 26.15 0.14 -7.64
CA PRO A 307 25.05 -0.26 -6.77
C PRO A 307 24.50 0.94 -5.99
N ASP A 308 23.20 0.95 -5.72
CA ASP A 308 22.57 1.99 -4.91
C ASP A 308 22.98 1.82 -3.43
N ASP A 309 23.14 2.93 -2.71
CA ASP A 309 23.51 2.97 -1.29
C ASP A 309 22.27 3.04 -0.40
N ARG A 310 22.13 2.07 0.52
CA ARG A 310 20.99 1.97 1.44
C ARG A 310 20.94 3.11 2.45
N ASP A 311 22.09 3.72 2.75
CA ASP A 311 22.21 4.73 3.79
C ASP A 311 22.10 6.16 3.24
N HIS A 312 21.98 6.31 1.92
CA HIS A 312 21.87 7.61 1.29
C HIS A 312 20.55 8.31 1.63
N TYR A 313 20.62 9.39 2.43
CA TYR A 313 19.44 10.09 2.96
C TYR A 313 18.46 10.61 1.89
N ALA A 314 18.92 10.96 0.68
CA ALA A 314 18.01 11.41 -0.39
C ALA A 314 17.00 10.32 -0.82
N GLN A 315 17.35 9.05 -0.57
CA GLN A 315 16.52 7.87 -0.84
C GLN A 315 15.60 7.52 0.33
N LYS A 316 15.61 8.33 1.40
CA LYS A 316 14.82 8.10 2.62
C LYS A 316 13.72 9.15 2.79
N ARG A 317 12.70 8.81 3.56
CA ARG A 317 11.59 9.69 3.97
C ARG A 317 11.33 9.49 5.46
N LEU A 318 10.84 10.54 6.09
CA LEU A 318 10.45 10.55 7.48
C LEU A 318 8.93 10.55 7.56
N ASP A 319 8.36 9.49 8.13
CA ASP A 319 6.96 9.47 8.53
C ASP A 319 6.83 10.16 9.89
N LEU A 320 6.15 11.31 9.88
CA LEU A 320 5.81 12.07 11.09
C LEU A 320 4.48 11.58 11.68
N ALA A 321 3.97 12.28 12.69
CA ALA A 321 2.71 11.94 13.38
C ALA A 321 1.53 11.71 12.43
N GLY A 322 1.38 12.54 11.37
CA GLY A 322 0.26 12.46 10.43
C GLY A 322 0.14 11.10 9.72
N PRO A 323 1.12 10.69 8.89
CA PRO A 323 1.10 9.38 8.23
C PRO A 323 0.98 8.20 9.20
N LEU A 324 1.67 8.25 10.35
CA LEU A 324 1.65 7.18 11.36
C LEU A 324 0.25 7.00 11.97
N LEU A 325 -0.38 8.09 12.41
CA LEU A 325 -1.74 8.06 12.96
C LEU A 325 -2.77 7.73 11.89
N GLY A 326 -2.60 8.24 10.65
CA GLY A 326 -3.49 7.94 9.53
C GLY A 326 -3.52 6.44 9.20
N GLN A 327 -2.36 5.78 9.20
CA GLN A 327 -2.29 4.33 8.98
C GLN A 327 -2.97 3.55 10.11
N LEU A 328 -2.74 3.93 11.37
CA LEU A 328 -3.36 3.28 12.54
C LEU A 328 -4.88 3.47 12.53
N PHE A 329 -5.36 4.70 12.33
CA PHE A 329 -6.78 5.02 12.27
C PHE A 329 -7.47 4.19 11.19
N ARG A 330 -6.88 4.07 10.01
CA ARG A 330 -7.42 3.25 8.92
C ARG A 330 -7.56 1.78 9.30
N GLN A 331 -6.57 1.22 9.99
CA GLN A 331 -6.62 -0.18 10.44
C GLN A 331 -7.77 -0.39 11.44
N LEU A 332 -7.91 0.52 12.41
CA LEU A 332 -9.00 0.49 13.41
C LEU A 332 -10.37 0.72 12.77
N PHE A 333 -10.49 1.67 11.86
CA PHE A 333 -11.76 1.96 11.17
C PHE A 333 -12.20 0.82 10.26
N ARG A 334 -11.27 0.15 9.57
CA ARG A 334 -11.59 -1.07 8.80
C ARG A 334 -12.04 -2.22 9.70
N LYS A 335 -11.51 -2.32 10.92
CA LYS A 335 -11.97 -3.29 11.91
C LYS A 335 -13.39 -2.94 12.36
N LEU A 336 -13.65 -1.69 12.71
CA LEU A 336 -14.99 -1.19 13.04
C LEU A 336 -16.00 -1.50 11.93
N ALA A 337 -15.68 -1.19 10.67
CA ALA A 337 -16.56 -1.46 9.53
C ALA A 337 -16.88 -2.96 9.38
N LYS A 338 -15.90 -3.84 9.63
CA LYS A 338 -16.12 -5.30 9.63
C LYS A 338 -16.96 -5.77 10.79
N ASP A 339 -16.79 -5.18 11.97
CA ASP A 339 -17.57 -5.53 13.16
C ASP A 339 -19.03 -5.07 12.99
N VAL A 340 -19.27 -3.88 12.40
CA VAL A 340 -20.61 -3.42 11.98
C VAL A 340 -21.21 -4.35 10.94
N GLN A 341 -20.45 -4.76 9.91
CA GLN A 341 -20.92 -5.70 8.90
C GLN A 341 -21.38 -7.03 9.51
N ARG A 342 -20.66 -7.54 10.52
CA ARG A 342 -21.03 -8.77 11.24
C ARG A 342 -22.25 -8.61 12.13
N TYR A 343 -22.48 -7.42 12.68
CA TYR A 343 -23.65 -7.14 13.51
C TYR A 343 -24.93 -7.01 12.68
N CYS A 344 -24.81 -6.54 11.44
CA CYS A 344 -25.94 -6.42 10.51
C CYS A 344 -26.26 -7.71 9.74
N GLN A 345 -25.42 -8.74 9.84
CA GLN A 345 -25.68 -10.11 9.37
C GLN A 345 -26.40 -10.89 10.46
#